data_AF-A0AAF0BX99-F1
#
_entry.id   AF-A0AAF0BX99-F1
#
_cell.length_a   1.000
_cell.length_b   1.000
_cell.length_c   1.000
_cell.angle_alpha   90.00
_cell.angle_beta   90.00
_cell.angle_gamma   90.00
#
_symmetry.space_group_name_H-M   'P 1'
#
loop_
_entity.id
_entity.type
_entity.pdbx_description
1 polymer ?
#
loop_
_entity_poly.entity_id
_entity_poly.type
_entity_poly.pdbx_seq_one_letter_code
_entity_poly.pdbx_strand_id
1 'polypeptide(L)'
;MRRTARTALATALLAATALGACTDDGSTEAFCERVADVPPLGEVLADIDVSDPGGTRRDLDDAADAFRALEADAPGAVKADVARLREGVELVVEAVEENPGDLPAAREAITGQADELSGLAQASRRVVDYADEECGVSLDDGVTVPSTPGAGDGSTTTGG
;
A
#
# COMPACT_ATOMS: atom_id res chain seq x y z
N MET A 1 -0.74 -33.71 63.52
CA MET A 1 -1.72 -33.02 62.63
C MET A 1 -0.95 -32.16 61.62
N ARG A 2 -1.45 -32.08 60.37
CA ARG A 2 -0.95 -31.37 59.16
C ARG A 2 0.03 -32.19 58.30
N ARG A 3 -0.48 -33.09 57.44
CA ARG A 3 -1.08 -32.94 56.08
C ARG A 3 -0.06 -32.72 54.95
N THR A 4 -0.10 -33.68 54.03
CA THR A 4 0.56 -33.93 52.75
C THR A 4 0.23 -32.96 51.62
N ALA A 5 1.16 -32.76 50.67
CA ALA A 5 1.01 -32.70 49.18
C ALA A 5 2.30 -32.08 48.58
N ARG A 6 3.19 -32.77 47.84
CA ARG A 6 3.12 -33.24 46.44
C ARG A 6 2.57 -32.22 45.44
N THR A 7 3.46 -31.58 44.69
CA THR A 7 3.33 -31.36 43.24
C THR A 7 4.68 -30.94 42.64
N ALA A 8 5.28 -31.86 41.88
CA ALA A 8 6.34 -31.57 40.93
C ALA A 8 5.68 -31.00 39.66
N LEU A 9 6.18 -29.86 39.18
CA LEU A 9 5.93 -29.38 37.82
C LEU A 9 7.27 -29.01 37.22
N ALA A 10 7.83 -29.99 36.50
CA ALA A 10 8.93 -29.78 35.58
C ALA A 10 8.35 -29.20 34.29
N THR A 11 8.40 -27.88 34.14
CA THR A 11 8.04 -27.21 32.90
C THR A 11 9.24 -27.26 31.98
N ALA A 12 9.24 -28.22 31.06
CA ALA A 12 10.19 -28.31 29.97
C ALA A 12 10.03 -27.08 29.06
N LEU A 13 11.03 -26.19 29.06
CA LEU A 13 11.16 -25.14 28.04
C LEU A 13 11.47 -25.81 26.70
N LEU A 14 10.46 -25.93 25.85
CA LEU A 14 10.60 -26.12 24.41
C LEU A 14 11.00 -24.78 23.78
N ALA A 15 12.30 -24.45 23.82
CA ALA A 15 12.87 -23.43 22.97
C ALA A 15 13.17 -24.05 21.59
N ALA A 16 12.11 -24.26 20.81
CA ALA A 16 12.21 -24.67 19.41
C ALA A 16 12.63 -23.46 18.57
N THR A 17 13.89 -23.47 18.16
CA THR A 17 14.36 -23.13 16.81
C THR A 17 13.49 -22.19 15.97
N ALA A 18 13.87 -20.91 15.94
CA ALA A 18 13.66 -20.03 14.79
C ALA A 18 14.89 -19.13 14.61
N LEU A 19 16.05 -19.75 14.39
CA LEU A 19 17.17 -19.10 13.70
C LEU A 19 16.95 -19.27 12.19
N GLY A 20 15.82 -18.75 11.70
CA GLY A 20 15.66 -18.43 10.29
C GLY A 20 16.23 -17.02 10.12
N ALA A 21 17.10 -16.85 9.15
CA ALA A 21 17.72 -15.57 8.83
C ALA A 21 16.68 -14.43 8.85
N CYS A 22 16.82 -13.51 9.81
CA CYS A 22 16.31 -12.15 9.64
C CYS A 22 17.18 -11.52 8.55
N THR A 23 16.87 -11.78 7.27
CA THR A 23 16.86 -10.65 6.35
C THR A 23 15.80 -9.71 6.91
N ASP A 24 16.16 -8.44 7.12
CA ASP A 24 15.22 -7.34 7.35
C ASP A 24 14.28 -7.22 6.13
N ASP A 25 13.40 -8.20 5.97
CA ASP A 25 12.18 -8.07 5.22
C ASP A 25 11.22 -7.34 6.15
N GLY A 26 10.58 -6.28 5.64
CA GLY A 26 9.69 -5.43 6.40
C GLY A 26 8.65 -6.24 7.18
N SER A 27 8.15 -5.68 8.29
CA SER A 27 7.17 -6.36 9.13
C SER A 27 5.77 -5.83 8.87
N THR A 28 4.76 -6.70 8.94
CA THR A 28 3.36 -6.29 8.88
C THR A 28 3.06 -5.18 9.89
N GLU A 29 3.62 -5.25 11.10
CA GLU A 29 3.43 -4.23 12.13
C GLU A 29 3.97 -2.85 11.71
N ALA A 30 5.21 -2.79 11.20
CA ALA A 30 5.80 -1.55 10.69
C ALA A 30 5.06 -1.02 9.45
N PHE A 31 4.63 -1.91 8.56
CA PHE A 31 3.78 -1.55 7.43
C PHE A 31 2.45 -0.95 7.89
N CYS A 32 1.79 -1.54 8.88
CA CYS A 32 0.52 -1.04 9.41
C CYS A 32 0.66 0.30 10.14
N GLU A 33 1.77 0.53 10.87
CA GLU A 33 2.05 1.85 11.46
C GLU A 33 2.23 2.91 10.36
N ARG A 34 2.93 2.56 9.27
CA ARG A 34 3.25 3.52 8.20
C ARG A 34 2.12 3.74 7.21
N VAL A 35 1.33 2.72 6.88
CA VAL A 35 0.27 2.83 5.84
C VAL A 35 -0.79 3.86 6.20
N ALA A 36 -1.00 4.10 7.50
CA ALA A 36 -1.92 5.13 7.99
C ALA A 36 -1.42 6.57 7.74
N ASP A 37 -0.11 6.76 7.54
CA ASP A 37 0.52 8.05 7.28
C ASP A 37 0.71 8.34 5.78
N VAL A 38 0.49 7.34 4.91
CA VAL A 38 0.67 7.51 3.45
C VAL A 38 -0.61 8.09 2.85
N PRO A 39 -0.55 9.28 2.22
CA PRO A 39 -1.71 9.85 1.55
C PRO A 39 -2.13 8.95 0.38
N PRO A 40 -3.45 8.78 0.13
CA PRO A 40 -3.90 7.97 -0.99
C PRO A 40 -3.45 8.61 -2.29
N LEU A 41 -2.89 7.79 -3.19
CA LEU A 41 -2.37 8.23 -4.49
C LEU A 41 -3.39 9.04 -5.30
N GLY A 42 -4.68 8.71 -5.18
CA GLY A 42 -5.75 9.47 -5.82
C GLY A 42 -5.85 10.92 -5.35
N GLU A 43 -5.61 11.20 -4.07
CA GLU A 43 -5.63 12.56 -3.51
C GLU A 43 -4.38 13.33 -3.92
N VAL A 44 -3.20 12.73 -3.84
CA VAL A 44 -1.94 13.37 -4.29
C VAL A 44 -2.04 13.78 -5.77
N LEU A 45 -2.65 12.94 -6.60
CA LEU A 45 -2.85 13.24 -8.02
C LEU A 45 -4.00 14.24 -8.26
N ALA A 46 -4.98 14.31 -7.36
CA ALA A 46 -6.08 15.28 -7.44
C ALA A 46 -5.66 16.69 -6.99
N ASP A 47 -4.70 16.78 -6.07
CA ASP A 47 -4.15 18.04 -5.53
C ASP A 47 -3.10 18.69 -6.45
N ILE A 48 -2.84 18.11 -7.63
CA ILE A 48 -1.99 18.70 -8.66
C ILE A 48 -2.56 20.05 -9.14
N ASP A 49 -2.02 21.16 -8.60
CA ASP A 49 -2.38 22.52 -8.98
C ASP A 49 -1.49 23.02 -10.13
N VAL A 50 -2.10 23.13 -11.31
CA VAL A 50 -1.50 23.74 -12.52
C VAL A 50 -1.01 25.17 -12.32
N SER A 51 -1.52 25.86 -11.29
CA SER A 51 -1.17 27.24 -10.94
C SER A 51 0.02 27.33 -9.99
N ASP A 52 0.35 26.23 -9.30
CA ASP A 52 1.50 26.11 -8.40
C ASP A 52 2.35 24.86 -8.73
N PRO A 53 3.15 24.91 -9.81
CA PRO A 53 4.03 23.80 -10.17
C PRO A 53 5.13 23.54 -9.12
N GLY A 54 5.46 24.54 -8.29
CA GLY A 54 6.45 24.41 -7.22
C GLY A 54 5.91 23.62 -6.03
N GLY A 55 4.67 23.93 -5.61
CA GLY A 55 3.93 23.15 -4.62
C GLY A 55 3.70 21.71 -5.09
N THR A 56 3.17 21.55 -6.30
CA THR A 56 2.92 20.23 -6.92
C THR A 56 4.16 19.34 -6.90
N ARG A 57 5.33 19.86 -7.30
CA ARG A 57 6.57 19.07 -7.30
C ARG A 57 6.94 18.60 -5.89
N ARG A 58 6.83 19.48 -4.91
CA ARG A 58 7.17 19.16 -3.53
C ARG A 58 6.26 18.08 -2.97
N ASP A 59 4.96 18.17 -3.23
CA ASP A 59 3.99 17.19 -2.75
C ASP A 59 4.21 15.81 -3.40
N LEU A 60 4.61 15.79 -4.67
CA LEU A 60 4.98 14.55 -5.37
C LEU A 60 6.30 13.94 -4.84
N ASP A 61 7.30 14.77 -4.53
CA ASP A 61 8.55 14.33 -3.91
C ASP A 61 8.28 13.73 -2.51
N ASP A 62 7.48 14.41 -1.69
CA ASP A 62 7.08 13.95 -0.35
C ASP A 62 6.29 12.62 -0.44
N ALA A 63 5.41 12.48 -1.44
CA ALA A 63 4.71 11.22 -1.71
C ALA A 63 5.67 10.09 -2.12
N ALA A 64 6.62 10.37 -3.02
CA ALA A 64 7.60 9.37 -3.46
C ALA A 64 8.45 8.86 -2.28
N ASP A 65 8.86 9.76 -1.38
CA ASP A 65 9.58 9.39 -0.17
C ASP A 65 8.71 8.58 0.81
N ALA A 66 7.42 8.90 0.95
CA ALA A 66 6.48 8.10 1.73
C ALA A 66 6.33 6.67 1.18
N PHE A 67 6.25 6.50 -0.14
CA PHE A 67 6.18 5.18 -0.77
C PHE A 67 7.49 4.39 -0.65
N ARG A 68 8.66 5.05 -0.73
CA ARG A 68 9.96 4.40 -0.45
C ARG A 68 10.02 3.89 0.98
N ALA A 69 9.57 4.71 1.93
CA ALA A 69 9.51 4.35 3.32
C ALA A 69 8.52 3.18 3.53
N LEU A 70 7.36 3.20 2.87
CA LEU A 70 6.39 2.11 2.94
C LEU A 70 6.95 0.80 2.36
N GLU A 71 7.67 0.85 1.24
CA GLU A 71 8.31 -0.32 0.62
C GLU A 71 9.37 -0.96 1.52
N ALA A 72 10.15 -0.14 2.23
CA ALA A 72 11.16 -0.62 3.16
C ALA A 72 10.53 -1.44 4.30
N ASP A 73 9.38 -1.00 4.79
CA ASP A 73 8.65 -1.62 5.89
C ASP A 73 7.66 -2.70 5.41
N ALA A 74 7.40 -2.78 4.11
CA ALA A 74 6.45 -3.71 3.53
C ALA A 74 6.89 -5.17 3.72
N PRO A 75 6.00 -6.05 4.20
CA PRO A 75 6.28 -7.48 4.28
C PRO A 75 6.35 -8.08 2.88
N GLY A 76 7.10 -9.18 2.75
CA GLY A 76 7.35 -9.83 1.46
C GLY A 76 6.10 -10.20 0.65
N ALA A 77 4.94 -10.33 1.31
CA ALA A 77 3.65 -10.58 0.66
C ALA A 77 3.20 -9.43 -0.26
N VAL A 78 3.46 -8.18 0.11
CA VAL A 78 3.04 -6.97 -0.65
C VAL A 78 4.19 -6.09 -1.11
N LYS A 79 5.43 -6.37 -0.70
CA LYS A 79 6.60 -5.55 -1.04
C LYS A 79 6.76 -5.28 -2.54
N ALA A 80 6.52 -6.28 -3.38
CA ALA A 80 6.57 -6.10 -4.84
C ALA A 80 5.45 -5.18 -5.36
N ASP A 81 4.27 -5.22 -4.73
CA ASP A 81 3.16 -4.35 -5.09
C ASP A 81 3.40 -2.91 -4.62
N VAL A 82 3.94 -2.72 -3.42
CA VAL A 82 4.35 -1.40 -2.92
C VAL A 82 5.47 -0.80 -3.76
N ALA A 83 6.46 -1.60 -4.17
CA ALA A 83 7.51 -1.17 -5.09
C ALA A 83 6.93 -0.70 -6.43
N ARG A 84 5.91 -1.39 -6.95
CA ARG A 84 5.23 -0.98 -8.17
C ARG A 84 4.45 0.33 -8.01
N LEU A 85 3.85 0.56 -6.85
CA LEU A 85 3.23 1.85 -6.53
C LEU A 85 4.25 2.98 -6.49
N ARG A 86 5.40 2.74 -5.84
CA ARG A 86 6.52 3.70 -5.83
C ARG A 86 6.98 4.04 -7.24
N GLU A 87 7.20 3.04 -8.10
CA GLU A 87 7.57 3.24 -9.51
C GLU A 87 6.55 4.13 -10.24
N GLY A 88 5.25 3.93 -9.99
CA GLY A 88 4.20 4.78 -10.54
C GLY A 88 4.28 6.24 -10.08
N VAL A 89 4.62 6.49 -8.82
CA VAL A 89 4.81 7.86 -8.29
C VAL A 89 6.05 8.51 -8.88
N GLU A 90 7.16 7.78 -8.94
CA GLU A 90 8.43 8.26 -9.50
C GLU A 90 8.28 8.66 -10.97
N LEU A 91 7.47 7.91 -11.72
CA LEU A 91 7.12 8.23 -13.11
C LEU A 91 6.35 9.55 -13.24
N VAL A 92 5.42 9.81 -12.32
CA VAL A 92 4.69 11.09 -12.28
C VAL A 92 5.61 12.25 -11.93
N VAL A 93 6.51 12.06 -10.95
CA VAL A 93 7.55 13.05 -10.60
C VAL A 93 8.40 13.36 -11.82
N GLU A 94 8.95 12.33 -12.48
CA GLU A 94 9.80 12.48 -13.66
C GLU A 94 9.07 13.25 -14.78
N ALA A 95 7.82 12.91 -15.08
CA ALA A 95 7.05 13.61 -16.09
C ALA A 95 6.83 15.10 -15.78
N VAL A 96 6.66 15.45 -14.51
CA VAL A 96 6.54 16.86 -14.07
C VAL A 96 7.89 17.57 -14.11
N GLU A 97 8.99 16.89 -13.76
CA GLU A 97 10.35 17.43 -13.83
C GLU A 97 10.81 17.68 -15.27
N GLU A 98 10.46 16.80 -16.20
CA GLU A 98 10.75 16.93 -17.63
C GLU A 98 9.92 18.03 -18.32
N ASN A 99 8.77 18.38 -17.75
CA ASN A 99 7.84 19.39 -18.27
C ASN A 99 7.59 20.52 -17.26
N PRO A 100 8.63 21.28 -16.85
CA PRO A 100 8.51 22.26 -15.79
C PRO A 100 7.56 23.40 -16.20
N GLY A 101 6.43 23.50 -15.51
CA GLY A 101 5.39 24.51 -15.78
C GLY A 101 4.43 24.15 -16.92
N ASP A 102 4.47 22.92 -17.44
CA ASP A 102 3.54 22.40 -18.44
C ASP A 102 2.94 21.06 -17.97
N LEU A 103 2.02 21.14 -17.00
CA LEU A 103 1.32 19.96 -16.47
C LEU A 103 0.46 19.23 -17.51
N PRO A 104 -0.17 19.90 -18.50
CA PRO A 104 -0.78 19.19 -19.62
C PRO A 104 0.21 18.29 -20.37
N ALA A 105 1.42 18.77 -20.68
CA ALA A 105 2.47 17.96 -21.31
C ALA A 105 2.95 16.82 -20.40
N ALA A 106 3.12 17.07 -19.09
CA ALA A 106 3.43 16.02 -18.12
C ALA A 106 2.35 14.91 -18.12
N ARG A 107 1.07 15.28 -18.16
CA ARG A 107 -0.05 14.33 -18.23
C ARG A 107 -0.05 13.51 -19.52
N GLU A 108 0.27 14.15 -20.64
CA GLU A 108 0.43 13.44 -21.92
C GLU A 108 1.60 12.45 -21.86
N ALA A 109 2.74 12.84 -21.26
CA ALA A 109 3.88 11.95 -21.06
C ALA A 109 3.52 10.73 -20.20
N ILE A 110 2.82 10.92 -19.07
CA ILE A 110 2.33 9.84 -18.21
C ILE A 110 1.39 8.92 -18.98
N THR A 111 0.46 9.49 -19.76
CA THR A 111 -0.47 8.70 -20.58
C THR A 111 0.27 7.88 -21.65
N GLY A 112 1.35 8.42 -22.21
CA GLY A 112 2.24 7.72 -23.13
C GLY A 112 2.95 6.52 -22.52
N GLN A 113 3.09 6.48 -21.18
CA GLN A 113 3.70 5.38 -20.42
C GLN A 113 2.66 4.45 -19.78
N ALA A 114 1.43 4.42 -20.29
CA ALA A 114 0.35 3.59 -19.75
C ALA A 114 0.68 2.10 -19.69
N ASP A 115 1.54 1.59 -20.58
CA ASP A 115 2.02 0.21 -20.55
C ASP A 115 2.92 -0.09 -19.34
N GLU A 116 3.74 0.86 -18.91
CA GLU A 116 4.59 0.73 -17.72
C GLU A 116 3.77 0.79 -16.43
N LEU A 117 2.71 1.61 -16.46
CA LEU A 117 1.68 1.69 -15.42
C LEU A 117 0.72 0.49 -15.43
N SER A 118 0.87 -0.44 -16.38
CA SER A 118 0.06 -1.65 -16.40
C SER A 118 0.30 -2.47 -15.12
N GLY A 119 -0.80 -2.93 -14.53
CA GLY A 119 -0.78 -3.64 -13.26
C GLY A 119 -0.69 -2.75 -12.01
N LEU A 120 -0.47 -1.44 -12.13
CA LEU A 120 -0.47 -0.51 -10.98
C LEU A 120 -1.81 -0.55 -10.22
N ALA A 121 -2.92 -0.54 -10.95
CA ALA A 121 -4.26 -0.66 -10.37
C ALA A 121 -4.53 -2.02 -9.71
N GLN A 122 -3.79 -3.07 -10.09
CA GLN A 122 -3.91 -4.38 -9.44
C GLN A 122 -3.01 -4.45 -8.19
N ALA A 123 -1.80 -3.90 -8.27
CA ALA A 123 -0.89 -3.77 -7.14
C ALA A 123 -1.52 -2.90 -6.04
N SER A 124 -2.11 -1.75 -6.41
CA SER A 124 -2.87 -0.89 -5.49
C SER A 124 -3.95 -1.67 -4.75
N ARG A 125 -4.80 -2.42 -5.47
CA ARG A 125 -5.83 -3.25 -4.84
C ARG A 125 -5.25 -4.28 -3.88
N ARG A 126 -4.18 -4.98 -4.25
CA ARG A 126 -3.53 -5.96 -3.35
C ARG A 126 -2.97 -5.31 -2.08
N VAL A 127 -2.41 -4.11 -2.18
CA VAL A 127 -1.91 -3.37 -1.01
C VAL A 127 -3.08 -2.90 -0.12
N VAL A 128 -4.18 -2.44 -0.73
CA VAL A 128 -5.40 -2.06 0.00
C VAL A 128 -6.04 -3.26 0.70
N ASP A 129 -6.22 -4.37 -0.02
CA ASP A 129 -6.78 -5.61 0.53
C ASP A 129 -5.92 -6.09 1.71
N TYR A 130 -4.59 -6.09 1.55
CA TYR A 130 -3.67 -6.46 2.63
C TYR A 130 -3.75 -5.52 3.84
N ALA A 131 -3.85 -4.21 3.62
CA ALA A 131 -4.00 -3.23 4.70
C ALA A 131 -5.34 -3.40 5.44
N ASP A 132 -6.43 -3.72 4.73
CA ASP A 132 -7.72 -4.00 5.34
C ASP A 132 -7.67 -5.30 6.16
N GLU A 133 -7.14 -6.38 5.58
CA GLU A 133 -7.07 -7.70 6.21
C GLU A 133 -6.13 -7.75 7.42
N GLU A 134 -4.94 -7.15 7.32
CA GLU A 134 -3.89 -7.29 8.34
C GLU A 134 -3.82 -6.08 9.30
N CYS A 135 -4.13 -4.88 8.81
CA CYS A 135 -4.06 -3.66 9.62
C CYS A 135 -5.43 -3.17 10.11
N GLY A 136 -6.53 -3.65 9.51
CA GLY A 136 -7.88 -3.15 9.80
C GLY A 136 -8.10 -1.71 9.34
N VAL A 137 -7.33 -1.26 8.34
CA VAL A 137 -7.42 0.09 7.77
C VAL A 137 -8.03 0.01 6.37
N SER A 138 -9.22 0.56 6.20
CA SER A 138 -9.83 0.68 4.88
C SER A 138 -9.32 1.93 4.17
N LEU A 139 -8.61 1.76 3.05
CA LEU A 139 -8.04 2.85 2.25
C LEU A 139 -8.98 3.31 1.11
N ASP A 140 -10.26 2.91 1.16
CA ASP A 140 -11.24 3.03 0.06
C ASP A 140 -11.78 4.46 -0.16
N ASP A 141 -11.50 5.42 0.73
CA ASP A 141 -12.09 6.76 0.66
C ASP A 141 -11.56 7.65 -0.50
N GLY A 142 -10.55 7.21 -1.27
CA GLY A 142 -9.89 8.06 -2.28
C GLY A 142 -9.73 7.48 -3.70
N VAL A 143 -10.05 6.19 -3.94
CA VAL A 143 -9.85 5.56 -5.26
C VAL A 143 -11.19 5.17 -5.87
N THR A 144 -11.91 6.15 -6.43
CA THR A 144 -12.96 5.84 -7.41
C THR A 144 -12.33 5.36 -8.71
N VAL A 145 -12.01 4.06 -8.78
CA VAL A 145 -11.98 3.37 -10.06
C VAL A 145 -13.39 3.46 -10.66
N PRO A 146 -13.56 3.86 -11.94
CA PRO A 146 -14.87 3.83 -12.57
C PRO A 146 -15.30 2.37 -12.70
N SER A 147 -16.07 1.89 -11.72
CA SER A 147 -16.78 0.64 -11.79
C SER A 147 -17.79 0.76 -12.93
N THR A 148 -17.49 0.09 -14.04
CA THR A 148 -18.51 -0.22 -15.05
C THR A 148 -19.68 -0.89 -14.32
N PRO A 149 -20.91 -0.34 -14.37
CA PRO A 149 -22.05 -0.98 -13.74
C PRO A 149 -22.46 -2.20 -14.57
N GLY A 150 -22.05 -3.40 -14.13
CA GLY A 150 -22.52 -4.68 -14.67
C GLY A 150 -21.71 -5.82 -14.03
N ALA A 151 -22.27 -6.80 -13.34
CA ALA A 151 -23.63 -7.31 -13.32
C ALA A 151 -24.04 -7.62 -11.88
N GLY A 152 -25.28 -7.27 -11.54
CA GLY A 152 -25.87 -7.64 -10.26
C GLY A 152 -25.95 -9.15 -10.10
N ASP A 153 -25.48 -9.62 -8.95
CA ASP A 153 -25.84 -10.92 -8.42
C ASP A 153 -27.36 -10.97 -8.22
N GLY A 154 -28.02 -11.63 -9.17
CA GLY A 154 -29.40 -12.07 -9.04
C GLY A 154 -29.49 -13.19 -8.01
N SER A 155 -29.45 -12.84 -6.73
CA SER A 155 -29.84 -13.74 -5.64
C SER A 155 -31.36 -13.90 -5.68
N THR A 156 -31.84 -14.96 -6.34
CA THR A 156 -33.25 -15.39 -6.23
C THR A 156 -33.32 -16.58 -5.29
N THR A 157 -33.67 -16.29 -4.04
CA THR A 157 -33.96 -17.27 -3.00
C THR A 157 -35.30 -17.95 -3.27
N THR A 158 -35.29 -19.27 -3.34
CA THR A 158 -36.45 -20.16 -3.36
C THR A 158 -37.24 -20.08 -2.04
N GLY A 159 -38.57 -19.99 -2.10
CA GLY A 159 -39.43 -20.29 -0.95
C GLY A 159 -40.91 -19.95 -1.13
N GLY A 160 -41.79 -20.96 -1.14
CA GLY A 160 -43.25 -20.83 -1.05
C GLY A 160 -44.04 -21.73 -1.98
#